data_AF-A0A7H4GLC0-F1
#
_entry.id   AF-A0A7H4GLC0-F1
#
_cell.length_a   1.000
_cell.length_b   1.000
_cell.length_c   1.000
_cell.angle_alpha   90.00
_cell.angle_beta   90.00
_cell.angle_gamma   90.00
#
_symmetry.space_group_name_H-M   'P 1'
#
loop_
_entity.id
_entity.type
_entity.pdbx_description
1 polymer ?
#
loop_
_entity_poly.entity_id
_entity_poly.type
_entity_poly.pdbx_seq_one_letter_code
_entity_poly.pdbx_strand_id
1 'polypeptide(L)'
;MKLTSSHPAADSRGFTLVEMAVVLAIIGLILGALAVAKDVQRNAEYNRVANKFVMQWRAAYDQYYQRTGSVVGDCQQAPTYMINGAETNFDGSGGDVCQRTSPWAGGSGAAGVPANFTDTGLRVCNGEGYPANSVGPGDPELAEQNLRDLMLRSGITLPAGRGEGFEDRYVYEDSNGNVAELQVCFQWNPPEQASGSGNVMVIRGLTPDLARYLDQLIDGQADAREGRFRIQNEGQRSDEAGGANQPGHQWAANVTHSQNHFVVDPDEPANAIATGRAFNEDEVVLLTAHWRMDQ
;
A
#
# COMPACT_ATOMS: atom_id res chain seq x y z
N MET A 1 -40.46 -53.67 52.36
CA MET A 1 -40.33 -53.97 50.92
C MET A 1 -39.34 -53.00 50.31
N LYS A 2 -38.16 -53.47 49.91
CA LYS A 2 -37.07 -52.65 49.35
C LYS A 2 -37.04 -52.89 47.84
N LEU A 3 -37.44 -51.91 47.04
CA LEU A 3 -37.39 -51.96 45.58
C LEU A 3 -35.97 -51.59 45.13
N THR A 4 -35.24 -52.55 44.56
CA THR A 4 -33.93 -52.33 43.94
C THR A 4 -34.11 -51.94 42.48
N SER A 5 -33.74 -50.70 42.14
CA SER A 5 -33.64 -50.20 40.76
C SER A 5 -32.45 -50.85 40.04
N SER A 6 -32.70 -51.55 38.95
CA SER A 6 -31.67 -52.06 38.04
C SER A 6 -31.38 -51.00 36.96
N HIS A 7 -30.18 -50.42 37.00
CA HIS A 7 -29.69 -49.60 35.88
C HIS A 7 -29.16 -50.53 34.78
N PRO A 8 -29.48 -50.29 33.49
CA PRO A 8 -28.88 -51.03 32.39
C PRO A 8 -27.38 -50.73 32.31
N ALA A 9 -26.57 -51.79 32.23
CA ALA A 9 -25.14 -51.67 31.98
C ALA A 9 -24.91 -51.15 30.55
N ALA A 10 -24.27 -49.99 30.42
CA ALA A 10 -23.81 -49.50 29.13
C ALA A 10 -22.63 -50.37 28.66
N ASP A 11 -22.80 -51.05 27.53
CA ASP A 11 -21.77 -51.85 26.86
C ASP A 11 -20.60 -50.95 26.46
N SER A 12 -19.54 -50.96 27.25
CA SER A 12 -18.33 -50.16 27.02
C SER A 12 -17.43 -50.92 26.06
N ARG A 13 -17.71 -50.82 24.76
CA ARG A 13 -16.80 -51.35 23.72
C ARG A 13 -15.48 -50.56 23.80
N GLY A 14 -14.42 -51.21 24.26
CA GLY A 14 -13.08 -50.62 24.30
C GLY A 14 -12.53 -50.44 22.89
N PHE A 15 -11.99 -49.25 22.60
CA PHE A 15 -11.32 -48.96 21.33
C PHE A 15 -10.07 -49.81 21.18
N THR A 16 -9.89 -50.45 20.02
CA THR A 16 -8.67 -51.21 19.73
C THR A 16 -7.50 -50.26 19.43
N LEU A 17 -6.26 -50.69 19.73
CA LEU A 17 -5.05 -49.94 19.37
C LEU A 17 -4.98 -49.63 17.86
N VAL A 18 -5.50 -50.54 17.03
CA VAL A 18 -5.52 -50.40 15.57
C VAL A 18 -6.52 -49.32 15.13
N GLU A 19 -7.71 -49.26 15.72
CA GLU A 19 -8.68 -48.18 15.43
C GLU A 19 -8.11 -46.82 15.78
N MET A 20 -7.50 -46.68 16.96
CA MET A 20 -6.90 -45.40 17.35
C MET A 20 -5.70 -45.03 16.47
N ALA A 21 -4.90 -46.01 16.04
CA ALA A 21 -3.79 -45.78 15.11
C ALA A 21 -4.26 -45.28 13.74
N VAL A 22 -5.31 -45.89 13.18
CA VAL A 22 -5.89 -45.47 11.90
C VAL A 22 -6.55 -44.09 12.02
N VAL A 23 -7.25 -43.81 13.12
CA VAL A 23 -7.87 -42.50 13.35
C VAL A 23 -6.82 -41.39 13.41
N LEU A 24 -5.73 -41.57 14.16
CA LEU A 24 -4.64 -40.57 14.23
C LEU A 24 -3.93 -40.39 12.90
N ALA A 25 -3.74 -41.46 12.11
CA ALA A 25 -3.17 -41.37 10.77
C ALA A 25 -4.07 -40.56 9.82
N ILE A 26 -5.38 -40.80 9.86
CA ILE A 26 -6.35 -40.04 9.05
C ILE A 26 -6.40 -38.57 9.49
N ILE A 27 -6.44 -38.29 10.81
CA ILE A 27 -6.42 -36.92 11.32
C ILE A 27 -5.12 -36.20 10.92
N GLY A 28 -3.96 -36.86 11.02
CA GLY A 28 -2.68 -36.31 10.59
C GLY A 28 -2.66 -35.96 9.10
N LEU A 29 -3.22 -36.83 8.25
CA LEU A 29 -3.32 -36.58 6.80
C LEU A 29 -4.27 -35.41 6.48
N ILE A 30 -5.42 -35.33 7.16
CA ILE A 30 -6.37 -34.23 6.97
C ILE A 30 -5.76 -32.90 7.42
N LEU A 31 -5.15 -32.85 8.60
CA LEU A 31 -4.50 -31.64 9.11
C LEU A 31 -3.35 -31.18 8.21
N GLY A 32 -2.56 -32.12 7.68
CA GLY A 32 -1.51 -31.82 6.70
C GLY A 32 -2.06 -31.15 5.43
N ALA A 33 -3.18 -31.65 4.89
CA ALA A 33 -3.82 -31.06 3.72
C ALA A 33 -4.42 -29.66 4.00
N LEU A 34 -5.02 -29.46 5.19
CA LEU A 34 -5.62 -28.18 5.58
C LEU A 34 -4.59 -27.07 5.80
N ALA A 35 -3.38 -27.40 6.29
CA ALA A 35 -2.30 -26.44 6.45
C ALA A 35 -1.93 -25.78 5.10
N VAL A 36 -1.79 -26.58 4.04
CA VAL A 36 -1.47 -26.08 2.69
C VAL A 36 -2.63 -25.24 2.11
N ALA A 37 -3.88 -25.62 2.39
CA ALA A 37 -5.05 -24.92 1.87
C ALA A 37 -5.14 -23.46 2.36
N LYS A 38 -4.78 -23.18 3.63
CA LYS A 38 -4.79 -21.82 4.20
C LYS A 38 -3.76 -20.91 3.54
N ASP A 39 -2.56 -21.41 3.27
CA ASP A 39 -1.51 -20.64 2.60
C ASP A 39 -1.88 -20.31 1.15
N VAL A 40 -2.50 -21.26 0.44
CA VAL A 40 -3.03 -21.03 -0.92
C VAL A 40 -4.11 -19.96 -0.92
N GLN A 41 -5.02 -19.97 0.05
CA GLN A 41 -6.05 -18.95 0.18
C GLN A 41 -5.45 -17.56 0.43
N ARG A 42 -4.46 -17.43 1.31
CA ARG A 42 -3.75 -16.17 1.57
C ARG A 42 -3.06 -15.63 0.31
N ASN A 43 -2.32 -16.48 -0.40
CA ASN A 43 -1.68 -16.09 -1.65
C ASN A 43 -2.69 -15.71 -2.74
N ALA A 44 -3.88 -16.32 -2.74
CA ALA A 44 -4.96 -15.95 -3.65
C ALA A 44 -5.53 -14.56 -3.33
N GLU A 45 -5.65 -14.20 -2.04
CA GLU A 45 -6.07 -12.85 -1.63
C GLU A 45 -5.05 -11.78 -2.05
N TYR A 46 -3.75 -11.99 -1.80
CA TYR A 46 -2.72 -11.04 -2.22
C TYR A 46 -2.66 -10.90 -3.75
N ASN A 47 -2.81 -12.01 -4.49
CA ASN A 47 -2.97 -11.98 -5.94
C ASN A 47 -4.20 -11.19 -6.38
N ARG A 48 -5.31 -11.30 -5.65
CA ARG A 48 -6.54 -10.56 -5.96
C ARG A 48 -6.32 -9.07 -5.75
N VAL A 49 -5.79 -8.67 -4.60
CA VAL A 49 -5.46 -7.27 -4.29
C VAL A 49 -4.55 -6.68 -5.36
N ALA A 50 -3.45 -7.37 -5.71
CA ALA A 50 -2.52 -6.90 -6.71
C ALA A 50 -3.18 -6.72 -8.09
N ASN A 51 -3.86 -7.75 -8.61
CA ASN A 51 -4.32 -7.76 -10.00
C ASN A 51 -5.66 -7.03 -10.21
N LYS A 52 -6.54 -7.02 -9.20
CA LYS A 52 -7.88 -6.40 -9.29
C LYS A 52 -7.90 -4.95 -8.86
N PHE A 53 -6.95 -4.53 -8.03
CA PHE A 53 -6.94 -3.19 -7.47
C PHE A 53 -5.67 -2.42 -7.87
N VAL A 54 -4.52 -2.79 -7.33
CA VAL A 54 -3.26 -2.02 -7.49
C VAL A 54 -2.85 -1.88 -8.97
N MET A 55 -2.83 -2.98 -9.72
CA MET A 55 -2.50 -2.98 -11.15
C MET A 55 -3.55 -2.26 -12.01
N GLN A 56 -4.83 -2.31 -11.61
CA GLN A 56 -5.90 -1.61 -12.34
C GLN A 56 -5.80 -0.09 -12.15
N TRP A 57 -5.40 0.38 -10.97
CA TRP A 57 -5.14 1.80 -10.73
C TRP A 57 -3.92 2.32 -11.50
N ARG A 58 -2.87 1.51 -11.62
CA ARG A 58 -1.76 1.82 -12.55
C ARG A 58 -2.26 1.92 -14.00
N ALA A 59 -3.05 0.95 -14.47
CA ALA A 59 -3.61 0.98 -15.81
C ALA A 59 -4.53 2.20 -16.03
N ALA A 60 -5.30 2.62 -15.02
CA ALA A 60 -6.13 3.81 -15.08
C ALA A 60 -5.30 5.10 -15.20
N TYR A 61 -4.16 5.19 -14.52
CA TYR A 61 -3.20 6.28 -14.70
C TYR A 61 -2.63 6.31 -16.13
N ASP A 62 -2.18 5.17 -16.64
CA ASP A 62 -1.64 5.08 -18.01
C ASP A 62 -2.71 5.46 -19.05
N GLN A 63 -3.96 5.04 -18.83
CA GLN A 63 -5.09 5.42 -19.69
C GLN A 63 -5.41 6.91 -19.58
N TYR A 64 -5.31 7.52 -18.39
CA TYR A 64 -5.46 8.96 -18.21
C TYR A 64 -4.45 9.69 -19.10
N TYR A 65 -3.17 9.36 -18.96
CA TYR A 65 -2.10 10.00 -19.71
C TYR A 65 -2.27 9.82 -21.24
N GLN A 66 -2.59 8.60 -21.70
CA GLN A 66 -2.85 8.34 -23.12
C GLN A 66 -4.01 9.17 -23.68
N ARG A 67 -4.98 9.55 -22.84
CA ARG A 67 -6.19 10.26 -23.27
C ARG A 67 -6.05 11.78 -23.22
N THR A 68 -5.40 12.29 -22.18
CA THR A 68 -5.29 13.74 -21.93
C THR A 68 -3.98 14.31 -22.47
N GLY A 69 -2.95 13.49 -22.68
CA GLY A 69 -1.59 13.94 -22.98
C GLY A 69 -0.89 14.64 -21.81
N SER A 70 -1.47 14.60 -20.60
CA SER A 70 -0.90 15.16 -19.37
C SER A 70 -1.10 14.19 -18.21
N VAL A 71 -0.32 14.34 -17.15
CA VAL A 71 -0.44 13.47 -15.96
C VAL A 71 -1.61 13.91 -15.06
N VAL A 72 -2.00 13.04 -14.13
CA VAL A 72 -3.16 13.26 -13.25
C VAL A 72 -3.00 14.57 -12.47
N GLY A 73 -4.02 15.44 -12.55
CA GLY A 73 -4.02 16.74 -11.83
C GLY A 73 -3.12 17.82 -12.44
N ASP A 74 -2.51 17.57 -13.60
CA ASP A 74 -1.71 18.57 -14.32
C ASP A 74 -2.55 19.40 -15.31
N CYS A 75 -2.03 20.57 -15.67
CA CYS A 75 -2.64 21.48 -16.63
C CYS A 75 -2.44 21.01 -18.08
N GLN A 76 -3.51 20.85 -18.88
CA GLN A 76 -3.36 20.52 -20.30
C GLN A 76 -2.86 21.69 -21.16
N GLN A 77 -3.16 22.92 -20.75
CA GLN A 77 -2.75 24.14 -21.46
C GLN A 77 -1.27 24.49 -21.18
N ALA A 78 -0.74 24.00 -20.06
CA ALA A 78 0.59 24.31 -19.55
C ALA A 78 1.19 23.11 -18.79
N PRO A 79 1.39 21.96 -19.46
CA PRO A 79 1.77 20.72 -18.77
C PRO A 79 3.14 20.86 -18.12
N THR A 80 3.17 20.59 -16.82
CA THR A 80 4.40 20.49 -16.02
C THR A 80 4.98 19.07 -16.05
N TYR A 81 4.16 18.09 -16.45
CA TYR A 81 4.41 16.65 -16.31
C TYR A 81 4.62 16.19 -14.86
N MET A 82 4.16 16.99 -13.91
CA MET A 82 4.12 16.66 -12.49
C MET A 82 2.67 16.35 -12.11
N ILE A 83 2.45 15.27 -11.38
CA ILE A 83 1.15 15.01 -10.75
C ILE A 83 0.79 16.21 -9.87
N ASN A 84 -0.47 16.63 -9.94
CA ASN A 84 -0.97 17.85 -9.33
C ASN A 84 -0.32 19.15 -9.84
N GLY A 85 0.29 19.13 -11.04
CA GLY A 85 0.95 20.30 -11.62
C GLY A 85 0.05 21.54 -11.76
N ALA A 86 -1.27 21.36 -11.82
CA ALA A 86 -2.22 22.46 -11.96
C ALA A 86 -2.26 23.40 -10.74
N GLU A 87 -1.96 22.88 -9.55
CA GLU A 87 -1.95 23.62 -8.28
C GLU A 87 -0.55 24.12 -7.90
N THR A 88 0.46 23.82 -8.72
CA THR A 88 1.81 24.35 -8.50
C THR A 88 1.88 25.81 -8.91
N ASN A 89 2.88 26.51 -8.36
CA ASN A 89 3.17 27.91 -8.66
C ASN A 89 4.58 28.03 -9.25
N PHE A 90 4.85 29.03 -10.12
CA PHE A 90 6.24 29.37 -10.43
C PHE A 90 6.84 30.20 -9.31
N ASP A 91 8.11 29.97 -8.99
CA ASP A 91 8.84 30.83 -8.06
C ASP A 91 8.79 32.30 -8.51
N GLY A 92 8.40 33.19 -7.60
CA GLY A 92 8.15 34.62 -7.87
C GLY A 92 6.84 34.94 -8.58
N SER A 93 6.09 33.96 -9.09
CA SER A 93 4.76 34.21 -9.66
C SER A 93 3.68 34.17 -8.57
N GLY A 94 2.78 35.15 -8.57
CA GLY A 94 1.64 35.18 -7.65
C GLY A 94 0.41 34.43 -8.18
N GLY A 95 0.56 33.34 -8.92
CA GLY A 95 -0.59 32.60 -9.43
C GLY A 95 -0.29 31.26 -10.11
N ASP A 96 -1.34 30.43 -10.18
CA ASP A 96 -1.31 29.03 -10.61
C ASP A 96 -0.73 28.84 -12.01
N VAL A 97 0.02 27.76 -12.20
CA VAL A 97 0.60 27.37 -13.49
C VAL A 97 -0.46 27.23 -14.59
N CYS A 98 -1.69 26.86 -14.23
CA CYS A 98 -2.80 26.76 -15.18
C CYS A 98 -3.17 28.07 -15.87
N GLN A 99 -2.91 29.22 -15.25
CA GLN A 99 -3.40 30.48 -15.77
C GLN A 99 -2.42 31.13 -16.76
N ARG A 100 -1.12 30.78 -16.77
CA ARG A 100 -0.05 31.38 -17.61
C ARG A 100 -0.15 32.90 -17.85
N THR A 101 -0.85 33.63 -16.98
CA THR A 101 -1.08 35.08 -17.07
C THR A 101 -0.09 35.87 -16.23
N SER A 102 0.88 35.21 -15.57
CA SER A 102 1.76 35.89 -14.63
C SER A 102 2.55 37.00 -15.34
N PRO A 103 2.36 38.28 -14.93
CA PRO A 103 3.11 39.41 -15.45
C PRO A 103 4.50 39.48 -14.80
N TRP A 104 5.24 38.36 -14.80
CA TRP A 104 6.66 38.38 -14.46
C TRP A 104 7.43 38.87 -15.69
N ALA A 105 8.42 39.75 -15.47
CA ALA A 105 9.23 40.41 -16.51
C ALA A 105 10.16 39.46 -17.32
N GLY A 106 9.79 38.18 -17.45
CA GLY A 106 10.43 37.17 -18.29
C GLY A 106 9.46 36.24 -19.03
N GLY A 107 8.14 36.40 -18.86
CA GLY A 107 7.12 35.57 -19.50
C GLY A 107 7.37 34.05 -19.35
N SER A 108 6.81 33.28 -20.28
CA SER A 108 7.06 31.85 -20.50
C SER A 108 8.51 31.46 -20.84
N GLY A 109 9.50 32.27 -20.46
CA GLY A 109 10.93 32.10 -20.75
C GLY A 109 11.72 31.33 -19.69
N ALA A 110 11.13 31.03 -18.52
CA ALA A 110 11.74 30.09 -17.57
C ALA A 110 11.57 28.66 -18.08
N ALA A 111 12.64 27.86 -18.00
CA ALA A 111 12.52 26.43 -18.28
C ALA A 111 11.52 25.82 -17.29
N GLY A 112 10.55 25.04 -17.79
CA GLY A 112 9.61 24.26 -16.97
C GLY A 112 10.29 23.08 -16.27
N VAL A 113 11.41 23.34 -15.60
CA VAL A 113 12.11 22.34 -14.79
C VAL A 113 11.46 22.27 -13.40
N PRO A 114 11.30 21.07 -12.82
CA PRO A 114 10.67 20.87 -11.51
C PRO A 114 11.20 21.80 -10.39
N ALA A 115 12.49 22.18 -10.44
CA ALA A 115 13.13 23.04 -9.45
C ALA A 115 12.60 24.49 -9.41
N ASN A 116 11.86 24.94 -10.42
CA ASN A 116 11.30 26.29 -10.48
C ASN A 116 9.86 26.37 -9.96
N PHE A 117 9.26 25.22 -9.61
CA PHE A 117 7.91 25.16 -9.10
C PHE A 117 7.92 25.12 -7.57
N THR A 118 7.00 25.87 -6.98
CA THR A 118 6.66 25.82 -5.55
C THR A 118 5.29 25.16 -5.39
N ASP A 119 4.92 24.84 -4.15
CA ASP A 119 3.67 24.14 -3.83
C ASP A 119 3.55 22.76 -4.51
N THR A 120 4.68 22.08 -4.61
CA THR A 120 4.77 20.76 -5.23
C THR A 120 4.60 19.66 -4.19
N GLY A 121 4.14 18.49 -4.62
CA GLY A 121 4.10 17.30 -3.78
C GLY A 121 2.81 17.10 -3.00
N LEU A 122 1.85 18.01 -3.15
CA LEU A 122 0.49 17.77 -2.69
C LEU A 122 -0.07 16.47 -3.27
N ARG A 123 -0.75 15.70 -2.42
CA ARG A 123 -1.26 14.38 -2.75
C ARG A 123 -2.70 14.43 -3.22
N VAL A 124 -2.93 13.92 -4.42
CA VAL A 124 -4.24 13.80 -5.06
C VAL A 124 -4.89 12.49 -4.64
N CYS A 125 -5.86 12.58 -3.72
CA CYS A 125 -6.65 11.45 -3.22
C CYS A 125 -8.15 11.69 -3.48
N ASN A 126 -8.97 10.67 -3.26
CA ASN A 126 -10.41 10.85 -3.07
C ASN A 126 -10.72 10.92 -1.56
N GLY A 127 -10.50 12.10 -1.01
CA GLY A 127 -10.51 12.35 0.44
C GLY A 127 -9.30 11.77 1.17
N GLU A 128 -9.14 12.14 2.44
CA GLU A 128 -7.94 11.81 3.21
C GLU A 128 -7.77 10.32 3.49
N GLY A 129 -8.88 9.58 3.68
CA GLY A 129 -8.82 8.17 4.07
C GLY A 129 -8.26 8.00 5.47
N TYR A 130 -6.99 7.64 5.57
CA TYR A 130 -6.26 7.59 6.83
C TYR A 130 -5.76 8.98 7.25
N PRO A 131 -5.82 9.36 8.54
CA PRO A 131 -5.22 10.59 9.03
C PRO A 131 -3.76 10.72 8.57
N ALA A 132 -3.30 11.94 8.26
CA ALA A 132 -1.91 12.19 7.87
C ALA A 132 -0.91 11.52 8.83
N ASN A 133 0.07 10.83 8.27
CA ASN A 133 1.16 10.14 8.99
C ASN A 133 0.75 8.95 9.87
N SER A 134 -0.52 8.52 9.85
CA SER A 134 -1.01 7.42 10.71
C SER A 134 -0.63 6.01 10.23
N VAL A 135 -0.41 5.85 8.92
CA VAL A 135 -0.07 4.55 8.28
C VAL A 135 1.28 4.62 7.57
N GLY A 136 2.19 5.43 8.12
CA GLY A 136 3.50 5.74 7.57
C GLY A 136 3.76 7.25 7.61
N PRO A 137 4.86 7.72 8.23
CA PRO A 137 5.23 9.13 8.21
C PRO A 137 5.60 9.63 6.80
N GLY A 138 5.53 10.93 6.61
CA GLY A 138 5.87 11.64 5.38
C GLY A 138 4.75 11.83 4.39
N ASP A 139 3.53 11.87 4.88
CA ASP A 139 2.39 12.28 4.08
C ASP A 139 2.51 13.78 3.78
N PRO A 140 2.58 14.19 2.51
CA PRO A 140 2.42 15.60 2.16
C PRO A 140 0.95 16.03 2.38
N GLU A 141 0.72 17.33 2.33
CA GLU A 141 -0.63 17.89 2.37
C GLU A 141 -1.48 17.39 1.18
N LEU A 142 -2.80 17.43 1.33
CA LEU A 142 -3.72 17.01 0.27
C LEU A 142 -3.86 18.11 -0.77
N ALA A 143 -3.94 17.70 -2.04
CA ALA A 143 -4.34 18.57 -3.14
C ALA A 143 -5.81 19.02 -2.97
N GLU A 144 -6.15 20.17 -3.54
CA GLU A 144 -7.55 20.60 -3.63
C GLU A 144 -8.35 19.73 -4.61
N GLN A 145 -7.68 19.25 -5.67
CA GLN A 145 -8.23 18.35 -6.67
C GLN A 145 -8.57 16.96 -6.11
N ASN A 146 -9.77 16.46 -6.43
CA ASN A 146 -10.22 15.13 -6.08
C ASN A 146 -9.91 14.09 -7.17
N LEU A 147 -9.23 13.00 -6.81
CA LEU A 147 -8.80 11.95 -7.76
C LEU A 147 -9.95 11.37 -8.60
N ARG A 148 -11.10 11.10 -7.97
CA ARG A 148 -12.26 10.50 -8.63
C ARG A 148 -12.80 11.44 -9.70
N ASP A 149 -12.95 12.71 -9.37
CA ASP A 149 -13.44 13.73 -10.29
C ASP A 149 -12.47 13.94 -11.46
N LEU A 150 -11.16 13.92 -11.22
CA LEU A 150 -10.13 14.00 -12.26
C LEU A 150 -10.25 12.84 -13.26
N MET A 151 -10.39 11.62 -12.77
CA MET A 151 -10.48 10.44 -13.64
C MET A 151 -11.80 10.43 -14.44
N LEU A 152 -12.92 10.70 -13.79
CA LEU A 152 -14.25 10.68 -14.42
C LEU A 152 -14.44 11.81 -15.43
N ARG A 153 -13.97 13.04 -15.13
CA ARG A 153 -14.05 14.16 -16.09
C ARG A 153 -13.22 13.90 -17.34
N SER A 154 -12.13 13.14 -17.19
CA SER A 154 -11.30 12.67 -18.30
C SER A 154 -11.87 11.42 -18.97
N GLY A 155 -13.03 10.91 -18.55
CA GLY A 155 -13.70 9.73 -19.10
C GLY A 155 -12.91 8.42 -18.91
N ILE A 156 -12.13 8.35 -17.84
CA ILE A 156 -11.47 7.12 -17.39
C ILE A 156 -12.46 6.31 -16.57
N THR A 157 -12.60 5.02 -16.90
CA THR A 157 -13.42 4.11 -16.09
C THR A 157 -12.63 3.72 -14.86
N LEU A 158 -13.19 3.97 -13.69
CA LEU A 158 -12.52 3.71 -12.43
C LEU A 158 -12.41 2.20 -12.17
N PRO A 159 -11.26 1.73 -11.63
CA PRO A 159 -11.13 0.36 -11.14
C PRO A 159 -12.18 -0.01 -10.10
N ALA A 160 -12.39 -1.31 -9.91
CA ALA A 160 -13.20 -1.79 -8.79
C ALA A 160 -12.45 -1.53 -7.47
N GLY A 161 -13.11 -0.81 -6.56
CA GLY A 161 -12.64 -0.62 -5.19
C GLY A 161 -13.65 -1.13 -4.18
N ARG A 162 -13.78 -0.44 -3.05
CA ARG A 162 -14.67 -0.78 -1.94
C ARG A 162 -16.14 -0.60 -2.29
N GLY A 163 -16.45 0.35 -3.17
CA GLY A 163 -17.79 0.67 -3.62
C GLY A 163 -17.81 1.95 -4.45
N GLU A 164 -19.00 2.32 -4.92
CA GLU A 164 -19.19 3.60 -5.62
C GLU A 164 -18.81 4.78 -4.72
N GLY A 165 -17.98 5.69 -5.23
CA GLY A 165 -17.45 6.82 -4.46
C GLY A 165 -16.24 6.51 -3.60
N PHE A 166 -15.82 5.24 -3.53
CA PHE A 166 -14.64 4.77 -2.81
C PHE A 166 -13.85 3.76 -3.66
N GLU A 167 -13.78 4.04 -4.97
CA GLU A 167 -13.08 3.20 -5.94
C GLU A 167 -11.56 3.20 -5.67
N ASP A 168 -11.03 4.25 -5.04
CA ASP A 168 -9.63 4.40 -4.63
C ASP A 168 -9.27 3.56 -3.40
N ARG A 169 -10.22 2.77 -2.88
CA ARG A 169 -10.03 1.98 -1.66
C ARG A 169 -10.28 0.51 -1.88
N TYR A 170 -9.60 -0.36 -1.15
CA TYR A 170 -9.82 -1.80 -1.24
C TYR A 170 -9.62 -2.49 0.10
N VAL A 171 -10.61 -3.28 0.53
CA VAL A 171 -10.57 -3.99 1.80
C VAL A 171 -10.01 -5.39 1.59
N TYR A 172 -9.09 -5.82 2.46
CA TYR A 172 -8.51 -7.15 2.43
C TYR A 172 -8.27 -7.68 3.85
N GLU A 173 -8.07 -8.99 3.97
CA GLU A 173 -7.71 -9.63 5.23
C GLU A 173 -6.19 -9.86 5.29
N ASP A 174 -5.59 -9.56 6.44
CA ASP A 174 -4.19 -9.84 6.71
C ASP A 174 -3.93 -11.32 7.09
N SER A 175 -2.68 -11.67 7.38
CA SER A 175 -2.29 -13.03 7.77
C SER A 175 -2.91 -13.50 9.10
N ASN A 176 -3.32 -12.57 9.95
CA ASN A 176 -3.91 -12.81 11.26
C ASN A 176 -5.45 -12.82 11.20
N GLY A 177 -6.03 -12.53 10.03
CA GLY A 177 -7.48 -12.45 9.80
C GLY A 177 -8.08 -11.09 10.17
N ASN A 178 -7.26 -10.08 10.44
CA ASN A 178 -7.73 -8.72 10.64
C ASN A 178 -8.02 -8.04 9.30
N VAL A 179 -8.97 -7.13 9.31
CA VAL A 179 -9.35 -6.37 8.12
C VAL A 179 -8.47 -5.12 8.01
N ALA A 180 -7.87 -4.93 6.84
CA ALA A 180 -7.13 -3.71 6.48
C ALA A 180 -7.74 -3.07 5.22
N GLU A 181 -7.55 -1.77 5.05
CA GLU A 181 -8.02 -1.01 3.88
C GLU A 181 -6.82 -0.41 3.15
N LEU A 182 -6.70 -0.66 1.85
CA LEU A 182 -5.79 0.08 1.01
C LEU A 182 -6.44 1.37 0.54
N GLN A 183 -5.63 2.41 0.36
CA GLN A 183 -6.01 3.61 -0.39
C GLN A 183 -4.96 3.95 -1.45
N VAL A 184 -5.41 4.27 -2.65
CA VAL A 184 -4.58 4.76 -3.75
C VAL A 184 -4.71 6.27 -3.88
N CYS A 185 -3.57 6.95 -3.91
CA CYS A 185 -3.46 8.34 -4.27
C CYS A 185 -2.34 8.53 -5.30
N PHE A 186 -2.20 9.75 -5.82
CA PHE A 186 -1.11 10.11 -6.72
C PHE A 186 -0.43 11.38 -6.23
N GLN A 187 0.89 11.46 -6.34
CA GLN A 187 1.63 12.68 -6.00
C GLN A 187 2.90 12.83 -6.84
N TRP A 188 3.43 14.04 -6.87
CA TRP A 188 4.78 14.30 -7.35
C TRP A 188 5.75 14.26 -6.18
N ASN A 189 6.75 13.39 -6.21
CA ASN A 189 7.83 13.42 -5.24
C ASN A 189 8.93 14.39 -5.72
N PRO A 190 9.28 15.41 -4.92
CA PRO A 190 10.41 16.29 -5.23
C PRO A 190 11.73 15.51 -5.46
N PRO A 191 12.71 16.15 -6.13
CA PRO A 191 14.06 15.61 -6.22
C PRO A 191 14.59 15.20 -4.84
N GLU A 192 15.38 14.12 -4.80
CA GLU A 192 16.06 13.60 -3.61
C GLU A 192 15.14 12.88 -2.59
N GLN A 193 13.84 12.77 -2.85
CA GLN A 193 12.95 11.93 -2.05
C GLN A 193 13.42 10.47 -2.05
N ALA A 194 13.68 9.91 -0.85
CA ALA A 194 14.22 8.56 -0.67
C ALA A 194 13.32 7.46 -1.30
N SER A 195 12.01 7.63 -1.16
CA SER A 195 10.98 6.76 -1.74
C SER A 195 10.80 6.92 -3.26
N GLY A 196 11.69 7.67 -3.91
CA GLY A 196 11.77 7.85 -5.36
C GLY A 196 11.21 9.20 -5.81
N SER A 197 12.02 9.99 -6.52
CA SER A 197 11.59 11.25 -7.12
C SER A 197 10.78 11.04 -8.39
N GLY A 198 9.86 11.97 -8.65
CA GLY A 198 9.02 11.98 -9.84
C GLY A 198 7.55 11.68 -9.55
N ASN A 199 6.80 11.36 -10.59
CA ASN A 199 5.41 10.93 -10.47
C ASN A 199 5.32 9.56 -9.79
N VAL A 200 4.55 9.47 -8.72
CA VAL A 200 4.32 8.21 -7.99
C VAL A 200 2.84 7.97 -7.75
N MET A 201 2.46 6.70 -7.77
CA MET A 201 1.24 6.21 -7.15
C MET A 201 1.55 5.87 -5.69
N VAL A 202 0.80 6.48 -4.78
CA VAL A 202 0.92 6.26 -3.34
C VAL A 202 -0.09 5.20 -2.93
N ILE A 203 0.40 4.13 -2.29
CA ILE A 203 -0.43 3.05 -1.77
C ILE A 203 -0.31 3.09 -0.25
N ARG A 204 -1.39 3.48 0.42
CA ARG A 204 -1.49 3.59 1.88
C ARG A 204 -2.21 2.36 2.43
N GLY A 205 -1.94 2.01 3.69
CA GLY A 205 -2.63 0.93 4.39
C GLY A 205 -2.09 -0.47 4.08
N LEU A 206 -0.82 -0.58 3.71
CA LEU A 206 -0.17 -1.85 3.41
C LEU A 206 0.28 -2.57 4.67
N THR A 207 -0.10 -3.83 4.85
CA THR A 207 0.57 -4.71 5.81
C THR A 207 1.96 -5.07 5.28
N PRO A 208 2.96 -5.33 6.16
CA PRO A 208 4.32 -5.65 5.73
C PRO A 208 4.42 -6.82 4.74
N ASP A 209 3.58 -7.84 4.91
CA ASP A 209 3.56 -9.02 4.04
C ASP A 209 2.99 -8.72 2.65
N LEU A 210 1.91 -7.94 2.58
CA LEU A 210 1.37 -7.51 1.30
C LEU A 210 2.37 -6.59 0.58
N ALA A 211 3.07 -5.75 1.32
CA ALA A 211 4.08 -4.85 0.76
C ALA A 211 5.23 -5.64 0.11
N ARG A 212 5.79 -6.64 0.81
CA ARG A 212 6.80 -7.57 0.25
C ARG A 212 6.27 -8.32 -0.98
N TYR A 213 5.02 -8.77 -0.92
CA TYR A 213 4.39 -9.48 -2.02
C TYR A 213 4.26 -8.61 -3.28
N LEU A 214 3.80 -7.36 -3.12
CA LEU A 214 3.66 -6.41 -4.22
C LEU A 214 5.03 -6.04 -4.81
N ASP A 215 6.02 -5.83 -3.97
CA ASP A 215 7.39 -5.49 -4.38
C ASP A 215 7.98 -6.60 -5.27
N GLN A 216 7.94 -7.84 -4.76
CA GLN A 216 8.39 -9.00 -5.51
C GLN A 216 7.62 -9.17 -6.84
N LEU A 217 6.34 -8.82 -6.88
CA LEU A 217 5.55 -8.86 -8.10
C LEU A 217 5.92 -7.75 -9.10
N ILE A 218 6.32 -6.57 -8.63
CA ILE A 218 6.56 -5.38 -9.44
C ILE A 218 7.96 -5.34 -10.06
N ASP A 219 8.99 -5.73 -9.30
CA ASP A 219 10.38 -5.70 -9.77
C ASP A 219 11.22 -6.95 -9.41
N GLY A 220 10.60 -7.98 -8.84
CA GLY A 220 11.20 -9.32 -8.73
C GLY A 220 12.02 -9.53 -7.46
N GLN A 221 12.21 -8.50 -6.64
CA GLN A 221 12.89 -8.57 -5.35
C GLN A 221 12.02 -7.92 -4.27
N ALA A 222 12.21 -8.31 -3.01
CA ALA A 222 11.41 -7.80 -1.88
C ALA A 222 12.27 -6.84 -1.04
N ASP A 223 12.62 -5.70 -1.65
CA ASP A 223 13.54 -4.69 -1.14
C ASP A 223 12.86 -3.33 -1.03
N ALA A 224 12.60 -2.88 0.20
CA ALA A 224 11.72 -1.72 0.44
C ALA A 224 12.26 -0.35 -0.02
N ARG A 225 13.55 -0.27 -0.40
CA ARG A 225 14.26 0.99 -0.71
C ARG A 225 14.79 1.06 -2.13
N GLU A 226 14.86 -0.08 -2.82
CA GLU A 226 15.39 -0.16 -4.18
C GLU A 226 14.24 -0.33 -5.19
N GLY A 227 14.56 -0.46 -6.47
CA GLY A 227 13.52 -0.72 -7.46
C GLY A 227 12.53 0.43 -7.68
N ARG A 228 11.32 0.07 -8.14
CA ARG A 228 10.25 1.04 -8.49
C ARG A 228 9.18 1.17 -7.41
N PHE A 229 9.12 0.25 -6.47
CA PHE A 229 8.14 0.23 -5.39
C PHE A 229 8.87 0.37 -4.05
N ARG A 230 8.69 1.50 -3.38
CA ARG A 230 9.50 1.87 -2.21
C ARG A 230 8.64 2.32 -1.06
N ILE A 231 9.04 2.03 0.16
CA ILE A 231 8.37 2.54 1.35
C ILE A 231 8.52 4.08 1.44
N GLN A 232 7.47 4.79 1.85
CA GLN A 232 7.39 6.27 1.89
C GLN A 232 8.43 6.92 2.83
N ASN A 233 8.89 6.15 3.81
CA ASN A 233 9.50 6.62 5.04
C ASN A 233 10.64 7.65 4.93
N GLU A 234 10.46 8.71 5.72
CA GLU A 234 11.31 9.89 5.89
C GLU A 234 12.55 9.68 6.77
N GLY A 235 12.98 8.44 6.94
CA GLY A 235 14.32 8.16 7.43
C GLY A 235 15.29 8.71 6.40
N GLN A 236 15.83 9.92 6.64
CA GLN A 236 16.95 10.46 5.89
C GLN A 236 17.90 9.30 5.69
N ARG A 237 18.24 9.02 4.43
CA ARG A 237 19.29 8.11 3.99
C ARG A 237 20.43 8.14 5.02
N SER A 238 20.34 7.31 6.06
CA SER A 238 21.35 7.33 7.09
C SER A 238 22.46 6.55 6.43
N ASP A 239 23.51 7.28 6.06
CA ASP A 239 24.76 6.70 5.59
C ASP A 239 25.38 5.76 6.66
N GLU A 240 24.69 5.56 7.79
CA GLU A 240 25.06 4.81 8.99
C GLU A 240 24.25 3.52 9.16
N ALA A 241 24.23 2.66 8.13
CA ALA A 241 24.23 1.20 8.30
C ALA A 241 24.56 0.52 6.97
N GLY A 242 25.73 0.85 6.40
CA GLY A 242 26.27 0.11 5.26
C GLY A 242 25.58 0.41 3.93
N GLY A 243 25.93 1.58 3.35
CA GLY A 243 26.06 1.77 1.90
C GLY A 243 24.76 1.87 1.09
N ALA A 244 24.59 2.98 0.38
CA ALA A 244 23.68 3.07 -0.74
C ALA A 244 23.87 1.88 -1.71
N ASN A 245 22.75 1.26 -2.13
CA ASN A 245 22.69 0.13 -3.07
C ASN A 245 23.19 -1.22 -2.52
N GLN A 246 23.06 -1.47 -1.21
CA GLN A 246 23.23 -2.83 -0.69
C GLN A 246 21.92 -3.62 -0.85
N PRO A 247 21.94 -4.79 -1.51
CA PRO A 247 20.78 -5.66 -1.57
C PRO A 247 20.29 -6.04 -0.17
N GLY A 248 18.97 -6.01 0.06
CA GLY A 248 18.37 -6.64 1.25
C GLY A 248 17.89 -5.72 2.37
N HIS A 249 17.60 -4.43 2.12
CA HIS A 249 16.82 -3.63 3.07
C HIS A 249 15.36 -4.11 3.08
N GLN A 250 15.02 -4.88 4.12
CA GLN A 250 13.70 -5.49 4.27
C GLN A 250 12.61 -4.44 4.56
N TRP A 251 11.38 -4.74 4.13
CA TRP A 251 10.18 -4.00 4.54
C TRP A 251 10.09 -3.96 6.07
N ALA A 252 9.89 -2.76 6.62
CA ALA A 252 9.83 -2.53 8.06
C ALA A 252 8.71 -3.35 8.72
N ALA A 253 8.99 -3.82 9.94
CA ALA A 253 8.08 -4.61 10.78
C ALA A 253 7.59 -5.93 10.18
N ASN A 254 6.84 -6.70 10.97
CA ASN A 254 6.23 -7.97 10.55
C ASN A 254 4.84 -8.14 11.19
N VAL A 255 4.18 -9.24 10.87
CA VAL A 255 2.81 -9.57 11.30
C VAL A 255 2.63 -9.72 12.80
N THR A 256 3.71 -9.69 13.59
CA THR A 256 3.66 -9.72 15.05
C THR A 256 3.73 -8.34 15.69
N HIS A 257 3.77 -7.25 14.89
CA HIS A 257 3.82 -5.88 15.41
C HIS A 257 2.45 -5.20 15.35
N SER A 258 1.96 -4.74 16.50
CA SER A 258 0.66 -4.08 16.67
C SER A 258 0.74 -2.55 16.46
N GLN A 259 -0.24 -1.94 15.79
CA GLN A 259 -0.30 -0.47 15.54
C GLN A 259 -0.19 0.39 16.81
N ASN A 260 -0.81 -0.03 17.92
CA ASN A 260 -0.89 0.78 19.15
C ASN A 260 0.37 0.79 20.03
N HIS A 261 1.43 0.06 19.66
CA HIS A 261 2.63 -0.09 20.49
C HIS A 261 3.94 0.09 19.71
N PHE A 262 3.88 0.61 18.48
CA PHE A 262 5.07 0.70 17.66
C PHE A 262 5.07 1.97 16.80
N VAL A 263 6.06 2.82 17.01
CA VAL A 263 6.46 3.82 16.01
C VAL A 263 7.19 3.02 14.95
N VAL A 264 6.69 3.04 13.71
CA VAL A 264 7.43 2.48 12.58
C VAL A 264 8.74 3.26 12.48
N ASP A 265 9.83 2.68 12.99
CA ASP A 265 11.18 3.10 12.66
C ASP A 265 11.69 2.20 11.52
N PRO A 266 11.66 2.70 10.28
CA PRO A 266 12.06 2.01 9.08
C PRO A 266 13.57 2.04 8.83
N ASP A 267 14.33 2.79 9.65
CA ASP A 267 15.78 2.74 9.71
C ASP A 267 16.28 1.61 10.61
N GLU A 268 15.36 0.87 11.24
CA GLU A 268 15.63 -0.30 12.05
C GLU A 268 15.15 -1.59 11.32
N PRO A 269 15.91 -2.11 10.32
CA PRO A 269 15.58 -3.35 9.61
C PRO A 269 15.50 -4.56 10.54
N ALA A 270 16.06 -4.47 11.75
CA ALA A 270 15.91 -5.47 12.81
C ALA A 270 14.42 -5.72 13.17
N ASN A 271 13.54 -4.73 12.97
CA ASN A 271 12.11 -4.85 13.25
C ASN A 271 11.38 -5.84 12.31
N ALA A 272 11.95 -6.13 11.13
CA ALA A 272 11.40 -7.13 10.21
C ALA A 272 11.51 -8.57 10.77
N ILE A 273 12.53 -8.83 11.60
CA ILE A 273 12.81 -10.13 12.23
C ILE A 273 12.55 -10.16 13.74
N ALA A 274 12.23 -9.03 14.36
CA ALA A 274 11.89 -8.94 15.78
C ALA A 274 10.54 -9.60 16.07
N THR A 275 10.38 -10.17 17.27
CA THR A 275 9.10 -10.72 17.72
C THR A 275 8.33 -9.66 18.51
N GLY A 276 7.20 -9.21 17.97
CA GLY A 276 6.28 -8.29 18.66
C GLY A 276 5.16 -9.02 19.42
N ARG A 277 4.10 -8.28 19.74
CA ARG A 277 2.89 -8.78 20.38
C ARG A 277 1.91 -9.29 19.31
N ALA A 278 1.64 -10.60 19.29
CA ALA A 278 0.77 -11.25 18.31
C ALA A 278 -0.47 -11.87 18.98
N PHE A 279 -1.25 -11.09 19.72
CA PHE A 279 -2.58 -11.55 20.11
C PHE A 279 -3.58 -11.32 18.96
N ASN A 280 -4.69 -12.05 18.98
CA ASN A 280 -5.69 -11.96 17.93
C ASN A 280 -6.38 -10.58 17.89
N GLU A 281 -6.33 -9.82 18.99
CA GLU A 281 -6.85 -8.45 19.08
C GLU A 281 -5.87 -7.37 18.60
N ASP A 282 -4.63 -7.73 18.28
CA ASP A 282 -3.60 -6.77 17.88
C ASP A 282 -3.70 -6.50 16.36
N GLU A 283 -3.98 -5.25 15.99
CA GLU A 283 -4.02 -4.82 14.58
C GLU A 283 -2.60 -4.69 14.03
N VAL A 284 -2.33 -5.33 12.88
CA VAL A 284 -1.00 -5.30 12.25
C VAL A 284 -0.67 -3.89 11.81
N VAL A 285 0.58 -3.50 12.01
CA VAL A 285 1.12 -2.21 11.54
C VAL A 285 0.87 -1.99 10.05
N LEU A 286 0.53 -0.76 9.69
CA LEU A 286 0.28 -0.36 8.31
C LEU A 286 1.39 0.56 7.81
N LEU A 287 1.71 0.41 6.53
CA LEU A 287 2.77 1.10 5.82
C LEU A 287 2.20 1.86 4.62
N THR A 288 2.97 2.84 4.17
CA THR A 288 2.72 3.56 2.92
C THR A 288 3.90 3.36 1.98
N ALA A 289 3.60 3.11 0.71
CA ALA A 289 4.60 2.90 -0.32
C ALA A 289 4.32 3.74 -1.57
N HIS A 290 5.38 4.10 -2.27
CA HIS A 290 5.39 4.82 -3.52
C HIS A 290 5.78 3.87 -4.64
N TRP A 291 4.90 3.75 -5.63
CA TRP A 291 5.19 3.13 -6.90
C TRP A 291 5.51 4.21 -7.93
N ARG A 292 6.75 4.26 -8.41
CA ARG A 292 7.14 5.16 -9.50
C ARG A 292 6.32 4.87 -10.76
N MET A 293 5.71 5.93 -11.29
CA MET A 293 4.93 5.90 -12.52
C MET A 293 5.80 6.26 -13.71
N ASP A 294 5.57 5.54 -14.81
CA ASP A 294 6.19 5.83 -16.09
C ASP A 294 5.38 6.93 -16.81
N GLN A 295 6.04 7.70 -17.69
CA GLN A 295 5.43 8.67 -18.60
C GLN A 295 5.58 8.20 -20.04
#